data_AF-A0A4Y2JVN0-F1
#
_entry.id   AF-A0A4Y2JVN0-F1
#
_cell.length_a   1.000
_cell.length_b   1.000
_cell.length_c   1.000
_cell.angle_alpha   90.00
_cell.angle_beta   90.00
_cell.angle_gamma   90.00
#
_symmetry.space_group_name_H-M   'P 1'
#
loop_
_entity.id
_entity.type
_entity.pdbx_description
1 polymer ?
#
loop_
_entity_poly.entity_id
_entity_poly.type
_entity_poly.pdbx_seq_one_letter_code
_entity_poly.pdbx_strand_id
1 'polypeptide(L)'
;MHALQKRACPQCHQSIELHQDKEINHTSESTINFLEKIEQEIGTKIAPFTDISDKSPNVSTMDFCASGLLKSALSKRRPTTLCGLWKGVQEE
;
A
#
# COMPACT_ATOMS: atom_id res chain seq x y z
N MET A 1 -26.81 -16.69 22.23
CA MET A 1 -25.54 -15.92 22.19
C MET A 1 -24.40 -16.92 22.08
N HIS A 2 -23.86 -17.14 20.86
CA HIS A 2 -22.69 -18.01 20.68
C HIS A 2 -21.43 -17.15 20.79
N ALA A 3 -20.63 -17.40 21.83
CA ALA A 3 -19.34 -16.75 22.01
C ALA A 3 -18.35 -17.29 20.97
N LEU A 4 -17.84 -16.43 20.09
CA LEU A 4 -16.67 -16.76 19.26
C LEU A 4 -15.45 -16.84 20.18
N GLN A 5 -14.98 -18.07 20.36
CA GLN A 5 -13.71 -18.36 21.02
C GLN A 5 -12.57 -17.81 20.17
N LYS A 6 -11.97 -16.70 20.62
CA LYS A 6 -10.72 -16.17 20.05
C LYS A 6 -9.62 -17.20 20.28
N ARG A 7 -9.25 -17.96 19.24
CA ARG A 7 -7.98 -18.70 19.25
C ARG A 7 -6.86 -17.67 19.26
N ALA A 8 -6.08 -17.64 20.33
CA ALA A 8 -4.80 -16.95 20.35
C ALA A 8 -3.86 -17.69 19.38
N CYS A 9 -3.37 -17.00 18.34
CA CYS A 9 -2.29 -17.48 17.49
C CYS A 9 -0.97 -17.34 18.26
N PRO A 10 -0.31 -18.43 18.69
CA PRO A 10 1.00 -18.34 19.30
C PRO A 10 2.01 -18.16 18.16
N GLN A 11 2.69 -17.01 18.13
CA GLN A 11 3.71 -16.65 17.13
C GLN A 11 3.20 -16.57 15.68
N CYS A 12 2.18 -15.73 15.46
CA CYS A 12 2.03 -15.09 14.17
C CYS A 12 3.18 -14.07 14.02
N HIS A 13 4.32 -14.49 13.47
CA HIS A 13 5.23 -13.52 12.85
C HIS A 13 4.37 -12.69 11.89
N GLN A 14 4.28 -11.38 12.11
CA GLN A 14 3.59 -10.50 11.17
C GLN A 14 4.37 -10.56 9.86
N SER A 15 3.96 -11.44 8.94
CA SER A 15 4.46 -11.39 7.58
C SER A 15 3.91 -10.11 6.96
N ILE A 16 4.80 -9.18 6.65
CA ILE A 16 4.45 -7.99 5.89
C ILE A 16 4.15 -8.47 4.48
N GLU A 17 2.99 -8.11 3.95
CA GLU A 17 2.61 -8.39 2.57
C GLU A 17 2.61 -7.09 1.78
N LEU A 18 3.37 -7.06 0.69
CA LEU A 18 3.43 -5.93 -0.22
C LEU A 18 2.36 -6.09 -1.29
N HIS A 19 1.42 -5.14 -1.30
CA HIS A 19 0.40 -5.03 -2.34
C HIS A 19 0.72 -3.82 -3.22
N GLN A 20 1.09 -4.07 -4.47
CA GLN A 20 1.38 -3.05 -5.47
C GLN A 20 0.34 -3.11 -6.60
N ASP A 21 0.11 -2.02 -7.32
CA ASP A 21 -0.80 -2.04 -8.46
C ASP A 21 -0.14 -2.68 -9.70
N LYS A 22 -0.99 -3.11 -10.62
CA LYS A 22 -0.57 -3.73 -11.88
C LYS A 22 -0.42 -2.67 -12.97
N GLU A 23 0.61 -1.83 -12.83
CA GLU A 23 1.04 -0.93 -13.91
C GLU A 23 2.13 -1.60 -14.76
N ILE A 24 2.17 -1.33 -16.07
CA ILE A 24 3.10 -1.98 -17.02
C ILE A 24 4.56 -1.81 -16.58
N ASN A 25 4.90 -0.65 -16.00
CA ASN A 25 6.24 -0.36 -15.49
C ASN A 25 6.60 -1.19 -14.25
N HIS A 26 5.61 -1.60 -13.45
CA HIS A 26 5.78 -2.41 -12.25
C HIS A 26 5.90 -3.91 -12.54
N THR A 27 5.55 -4.33 -13.76
CA THR A 27 5.70 -5.71 -14.24
C THR A 27 6.98 -5.95 -15.04
N SER A 28 7.92 -4.99 -15.06
CA SER A 28 9.20 -5.16 -15.76
C SER A 28 10.06 -6.24 -15.10
N GLU A 29 10.88 -6.93 -15.89
CA GLU A 29 11.78 -7.98 -15.40
C GLU A 29 12.72 -7.46 -14.29
N SER A 30 13.22 -6.22 -14.42
CA SER A 30 14.04 -5.61 -13.39
C SER A 30 13.29 -5.39 -12.07
N THR A 31 12.00 -5.05 -12.14
CA THR A 31 11.16 -4.84 -10.94
C THR A 31 10.86 -6.17 -10.26
N ILE A 32 10.54 -7.21 -11.04
CA ILE A 32 10.31 -8.57 -10.52
C ILE A 32 11.58 -9.10 -9.82
N ASN A 33 12.74 -8.98 -10.46
CA ASN A 33 14.02 -9.42 -9.88
C ASN A 33 14.36 -8.65 -8.59
N PHE A 34 14.04 -7.35 -8.52
CA PHE A 34 14.22 -6.55 -7.32
C PHE A 34 13.27 -7.00 -6.19
N LEU A 35 12.01 -7.26 -6.53
CA LEU A 35 10.98 -7.71 -5.61
C LEU A 35 11.34 -9.09 -5.01
N GLU A 36 11.74 -10.07 -5.82
CA GLU A 36 12.20 -11.38 -5.34
C GLU A 36 13.37 -11.26 -4.36
N LYS A 37 14.30 -10.33 -4.62
CA LYS A 37 15.42 -10.06 -3.72
C LYS A 37 14.95 -9.50 -2.37
N ILE A 38 13.97 -8.59 -2.38
CA ILE A 38 13.39 -8.02 -1.15
C ILE A 38 12.64 -9.08 -0.34
N GLU A 39 11.91 -9.97 -0.99
CA GLU A 39 11.24 -11.10 -0.30
C GLU A 39 12.25 -12.03 0.37
N GLN A 40 13.38 -12.32 -0.30
CA GLN A 40 14.45 -13.14 0.27
C GLN A 40 15.20 -12.45 1.42
N GLU A 41 15.51 -11.15 1.29
CA GLU A 41 16.32 -10.42 2.28
C GLU A 41 15.52 -10.00 3.52
N ILE A 42 14.26 -9.60 3.32
CA ILE A 42 13.43 -8.96 4.37
C ILE A 42 12.33 -9.91 4.87
N GLY A 43 12.01 -10.97 4.13
CA GLY A 43 10.92 -11.89 4.47
C GLY A 43 9.52 -11.29 4.25
N THR A 44 9.44 -10.22 3.45
CA THR A 44 8.18 -9.59 3.03
C THR A 44 7.57 -10.43 1.91
N LYS A 45 6.33 -10.89 2.08
CA LYS A 45 5.61 -11.60 1.02
C LYS A 45 5.13 -10.60 -0.02
N ILE A 46 5.24 -10.94 -1.29
CA ILE A 46 4.73 -10.08 -2.36
C ILE A 46 3.44 -10.71 -2.90
N ALA A 47 2.37 -9.92 -2.94
CA ALA A 47 1.12 -10.37 -3.54
C ALA A 47 1.31 -10.62 -5.04
N PRO A 48 0.89 -11.78 -5.58
CA PRO A 48 0.99 -12.05 -7.02
C PRO A 48 0.21 -11.02 -7.84
N PHE A 49 0.79 -10.56 -8.95
CA PHE A 49 0.10 -9.67 -9.89
C PHE A 49 -1.19 -10.26 -10.49
N THR A 50 -1.37 -11.59 -10.41
CA THR A 50 -2.62 -12.26 -10.81
C THR A 50 -3.79 -11.94 -9.88
N ASP A 51 -3.49 -11.61 -8.63
CA ASP A 51 -4.48 -11.41 -7.57
C ASP A 51 -4.87 -9.94 -7.46
N ILE A 52 -4.13 -9.06 -8.14
CA ILE A 52 -4.36 -7.62 -8.22
C ILE A 52 -5.26 -7.31 -9.42
N SER A 53 -6.45 -6.78 -9.14
CA SER A 53 -7.39 -6.36 -10.18
C SER A 53 -6.83 -5.19 -11.00
N ASP A 54 -6.86 -5.32 -12.32
CA ASP A 54 -6.54 -4.21 -13.23
C ASP A 54 -7.50 -3.03 -12.96
N LYS A 55 -6.94 -1.83 -12.78
CA LYS A 55 -7.68 -0.55 -12.65
C LYS A 55 -8.68 -0.49 -11.49
N SER A 56 -8.30 -0.97 -10.31
CA SER A 56 -9.16 -0.89 -9.12
C SER A 56 -8.60 0.02 -8.02
N PRO A 57 -8.67 1.36 -8.19
CA PRO A 57 -8.25 2.29 -7.14
C PRO A 57 -9.12 2.18 -5.88
N ASN A 58 -10.34 1.63 -5.99
CA ASN A 58 -11.24 1.41 -4.86
C ASN A 58 -10.86 0.19 -4.01
N VAL A 59 -10.05 -0.74 -4.53
CA VAL A 59 -9.57 -1.92 -3.79
C VAL A 59 -8.27 -1.61 -3.06
N SER A 60 -7.49 -0.65 -3.57
CA SER A 60 -6.30 -0.15 -2.88
C SER A 60 -6.69 0.74 -1.70
N THR A 61 -6.34 0.30 -0.49
CA THR A 61 -6.55 1.10 0.73
C THR A 61 -5.80 2.44 0.65
N MET A 62 -4.64 2.44 -0.01
CA MET A 62 -3.83 3.65 -0.21
C MET A 62 -4.54 4.65 -1.13
N ASP A 63 -5.11 4.20 -2.24
CA ASP A 63 -5.74 5.09 -3.21
C ASP A 63 -7.13 5.57 -2.76
N PHE A 64 -7.93 4.70 -2.15
CA PHE A 64 -9.26 5.09 -1.68
C PHE A 64 -9.21 5.90 -0.38
N CYS A 65 -8.54 5.39 0.65
CA CYS A 65 -8.53 6.03 1.97
C CYS A 65 -7.46 7.11 2.06
N ALA A 66 -6.18 6.76 1.89
CA ALA A 66 -5.08 7.68 2.19
C ALA A 66 -5.03 8.85 1.20
N SER A 67 -5.09 8.59 -0.11
CA SER A 67 -5.06 9.62 -1.15
C SER A 67 -6.31 10.52 -1.10
N GLY A 68 -7.49 9.95 -0.82
CA GLY A 68 -8.74 10.70 -0.65
C GLY A 68 -8.67 11.68 0.53
N LEU A 69 -8.20 11.21 1.69
CA LEU A 69 -8.01 12.05 2.88
C LEU A 69 -6.96 13.13 2.66
N LEU A 70 -5.80 12.77 2.09
CA LEU A 70 -4.72 13.70 1.79
C LEU A 70 -5.18 14.81 0.83
N LYS A 71 -5.89 14.45 -0.26
CA LYS A 71 -6.46 15.44 -1.19
C LYS A 71 -7.44 16.38 -0.49
N SER A 72 -8.26 15.86 0.43
CA SER A 72 -9.19 16.69 1.22
C SER A 72 -8.44 17.67 2.12
N ALA A 73 -7.41 17.22 2.83
CA ALA A 73 -6.58 18.06 3.69
C ALA A 73 -5.84 19.15 2.89
N LEU A 74 -5.22 18.78 1.77
CA LEU A 74 -4.52 19.72 0.89
C LEU A 74 -5.49 20.74 0.26
N SER A 75 -6.70 20.33 -0.11
CA SER A 75 -7.74 21.23 -0.63
C SER A 75 -8.12 22.31 0.38
N LYS A 76 -8.15 21.98 1.68
CA LYS A 76 -8.40 22.95 2.76
C LYS A 76 -7.22 23.90 2.97
N ARG A 77 -5.98 23.39 2.92
CA ARG A 77 -4.75 24.19 3.11
C ARG A 77 -4.41 25.09 1.91
N ARG A 78 -4.86 24.73 0.70
CA ARG A 78 -4.67 25.47 -0.57
C ARG A 78 -3.21 25.89 -0.82
N PRO A 79 -2.25 24.95 -0.83
CA PRO A 79 -0.87 25.28 -1.16
C PRO A 79 -0.77 25.82 -2.58
N THR A 80 -0.12 26.98 -2.75
CA THR A 80 0.08 27.65 -4.05
C THR A 80 1.47 27.42 -4.63
N THR A 81 2.35 26.75 -3.89
CA THR A 81 3.73 26.44 -4.31
C THR A 81 4.02 24.96 -4.11
N LEU A 82 4.95 24.41 -4.91
CA LEU A 82 5.39 23.02 -4.78
C LEU A 82 6.00 22.75 -3.40
N CYS A 83 6.76 23.71 -2.86
CA CYS A 83 7.31 23.62 -1.50
C CYS A 83 6.20 23.58 -0.44
N GLY A 84 5.17 24.42 -0.59
CA GLY A 84 4.00 24.40 0.30
C GLY A 84 3.21 23.09 0.20
N LEU A 85 3.09 22.52 -0.99
CA LEU A 85 2.46 21.22 -1.20
C LEU A 85 3.25 20.11 -0.51
N TRP A 86 4.58 20.06 -0.71
CA TRP A 86 5.45 19.06 -0.09
C TRP A 86 5.35 19.10 1.44
N LYS A 87 5.41 20.30 2.04
CA LYS A 87 5.20 20.47 3.48
C LYS A 87 3.82 19.99 3.92
N GLY A 88 2.77 20.35 3.18
CA GLY A 88 1.41 19.90 3.48
C GLY A 88 1.23 18.38 3.45
N VAL A 89 2.00 17.67 2.61
CA VAL A 89 2.00 16.19 2.56
C VAL A 89 2.76 15.59 3.74
N GLN A 90 3.84 16.22 4.21
CA GLN A 90 4.63 15.72 5.35
C GLN A 90 3.97 15.96 6.72
N GLU A 91 3.11 16.98 6.79
CA GLU A 91 2.42 17.41 8.02
C GLU A 91 1.04 16.77 8.21
N GLU A 92 0.61 15.89 7.31
CA GLU A 92 -0.63 15.10 7.42
C GLU A 92 -0.31 13.67 7.89
#